data_AF-A0A3B9D192-F1
#
_entry.id   AF-A0A3B9D192-F1
#
_cell.length_a   1.000
_cell.length_b   1.000
_cell.length_c   1.000
_cell.angle_alpha   90.00
_cell.angle_beta   90.00
_cell.angle_gamma   90.00
#
_symmetry.space_group_name_H-M   'P 1'
#
loop_
_entity.id
_entity.type
_entity.pdbx_description
1 polymer ?
#
loop_
_entity_poly.entity_id
_entity_poly.type
_entity_poly.pdbx_seq_one_letter_code
_entity_poly.pdbx_strand_id
1 'polypeptide(L)'
;MVKKTLLGVGVLLVAGAVVFGTDMLSYAGTACSNIQEAVKSEITPEFELSRINNEIDKLMPEIRQHMAVVAEQTVDVKDLEKGIAERQAKLDTQKDAILALRSDLETDADSFTYRAVSYSRGEVKTDLSRRFDAFRTGEEALKRDRKILESQRQILDANQKKLDSMLGRKEELAVKVVQLEARLKTIQATEAVNAIEVDDTKLSHVESMISDLNHELDVRESMLETEGSVLGHIPVEESHIDVEGDVVNEIDQHFGLNPEPVVAEN
;
A
#
# COMPACT_ATOMS: atom_id res chain seq x y z
N MET A 1 20.93 -14.74 -43.18
CA MET A 1 21.97 -14.90 -42.14
C MET A 1 21.47 -15.46 -40.80
N VAL A 2 20.15 -15.61 -40.59
CA VAL A 2 19.53 -16.13 -39.35
C VAL A 2 19.78 -17.63 -39.10
N LYS A 3 20.02 -18.43 -40.15
CA LYS A 3 20.30 -19.88 -39.99
C LYS A 3 21.69 -20.17 -39.39
N LYS A 4 22.65 -19.24 -39.48
CA LYS A 4 24.01 -19.42 -38.95
C LYS A 4 24.12 -19.00 -37.47
N THR A 5 23.26 -18.10 -37.00
CA THR A 5 23.22 -17.67 -35.59
C THR A 5 22.56 -18.72 -34.70
N LEU A 6 21.54 -19.42 -35.19
CA LEU A 6 20.89 -20.53 -34.48
C LEU A 6 21.82 -21.74 -34.27
N LEU A 7 22.69 -22.06 -35.25
CA LEU A 7 23.67 -23.14 -35.10
C LEU A 7 24.78 -22.78 -34.09
N GLY A 8 25.18 -21.50 -33.99
CA GLY A 8 26.22 -21.06 -33.07
C GLY A 8 25.80 -21.10 -31.59
N VAL A 9 24.54 -20.78 -31.30
CA VAL A 9 23.98 -20.83 -29.93
C VAL A 9 23.83 -22.27 -29.44
N GLY A 10 23.44 -23.20 -30.32
CA GLY A 10 23.29 -24.62 -29.97
C GLY A 10 24.60 -25.30 -29.61
N VAL A 11 25.70 -25.01 -30.33
CA VAL A 11 27.01 -25.62 -30.08
C VAL A 11 27.64 -25.10 -28.78
N LEU A 12 27.44 -23.82 -28.44
CA LEU A 12 27.91 -23.25 -27.17
C LEU A 12 27.17 -23.82 -25.95
N LEU A 13 25.86 -24.06 -26.06
CA LEU A 13 25.09 -24.68 -24.99
C LEU A 13 25.47 -26.15 -24.76
N VAL A 14 25.71 -26.91 -25.83
CA VAL A 14 26.12 -28.32 -25.72
C VAL A 14 27.56 -28.45 -25.23
N ALA A 15 28.49 -27.61 -25.68
CA ALA A 15 29.86 -27.60 -25.19
C ALA A 15 29.95 -27.16 -23.72
N GLY A 16 29.12 -26.20 -23.29
CA GLY A 16 29.02 -25.78 -21.90
C GLY A 16 28.49 -26.90 -20.98
N ALA A 17 27.46 -27.63 -21.41
CA ALA A 17 26.88 -28.72 -20.63
C ALA A 17 27.83 -29.92 -20.43
N VAL A 18 28.70 -30.20 -21.40
CA VAL A 18 29.66 -31.32 -21.32
C VAL A 18 30.85 -31.01 -20.40
N VAL A 19 31.26 -29.75 -20.29
CA VAL A 19 32.40 -29.34 -19.46
C VAL A 19 32.01 -29.11 -18.00
N PHE A 20 30.75 -28.76 -17.71
CA PHE A 20 30.32 -28.36 -16.37
C PHE A 20 29.24 -29.25 -15.72
N GLY A 21 28.78 -30.31 -16.38
CA GLY A 21 27.88 -31.31 -15.78
C GLY A 21 26.46 -30.80 -15.49
N THR A 22 25.63 -31.69 -14.92
CA THR A 22 24.21 -31.43 -14.59
C THR A 22 24.01 -30.43 -13.45
N ASP A 23 25.08 -30.00 -12.77
CA ASP A 23 25.00 -29.10 -11.61
C ASP A 23 25.00 -27.60 -11.98
N MET A 24 25.17 -27.24 -13.26
CA MET A 24 25.07 -25.84 -13.72
C MET A 24 23.72 -25.19 -13.42
N LEU A 25 22.63 -25.95 -13.42
CA LEU A 25 21.30 -25.42 -13.12
C LEU A 25 21.18 -24.98 -11.65
N SER A 26 21.89 -25.66 -10.74
CA SER A 26 21.91 -25.34 -9.32
C SER A 26 22.70 -24.07 -9.03
N TYR A 27 23.84 -23.87 -9.71
CA TYR A 27 24.64 -22.65 -9.59
C TYR A 27 24.02 -21.45 -10.32
N ALA A 28 23.40 -21.64 -11.48
CA ALA A 28 22.70 -20.57 -12.19
C ALA A 28 21.47 -20.08 -11.40
N GLY A 29 20.73 -20.99 -10.77
CA GLY A 29 19.62 -20.65 -9.86
C GLY A 29 20.09 -19.85 -8.64
N THR A 30 21.19 -20.29 -8.01
CA THR A 30 21.75 -19.64 -6.81
C THR A 30 22.44 -18.31 -7.13
N ALA A 31 23.10 -18.18 -8.28
CA ALA A 31 23.66 -16.91 -8.73
C ALA A 31 22.56 -15.90 -9.11
N CYS A 32 21.48 -16.34 -9.77
CA CYS A 32 20.34 -15.46 -10.05
C CYS A 32 19.59 -15.06 -8.78
N SER A 33 19.41 -15.96 -7.81
CA SER A 33 18.76 -15.61 -6.53
C SER A 33 19.62 -14.62 -5.74
N ASN A 34 20.93 -14.87 -5.62
CA ASN A 34 21.85 -13.98 -4.88
C ASN A 34 21.98 -12.59 -5.54
N ILE A 35 21.91 -12.50 -6.88
CA ILE A 35 21.89 -11.21 -7.58
C ILE A 35 20.56 -10.48 -7.35
N GLN A 36 19.42 -11.18 -7.37
CA GLN A 36 18.11 -10.57 -7.12
C GLN A 36 17.97 -10.10 -5.65
N GLU A 37 18.57 -10.84 -4.71
CA GLU A 37 18.55 -10.56 -3.28
C GLU A 37 19.54 -9.43 -2.90
N ALA A 38 20.73 -9.39 -3.53
CA ALA A 38 21.71 -8.31 -3.37
C ALA A 38 21.23 -6.97 -3.97
N VAL A 39 20.46 -7.00 -5.07
CA VAL A 39 19.86 -5.78 -5.64
C VAL A 39 18.69 -5.27 -4.78
N LYS A 40 17.96 -6.17 -4.11
CA LYS A 40 16.90 -5.78 -3.16
C LYS A 40 17.45 -5.18 -1.87
N SER A 41 18.63 -5.61 -1.41
CA SER A 41 19.25 -5.09 -0.18
C SER A 41 19.87 -3.69 -0.32
N GLU A 42 20.10 -3.22 -1.55
CA GLU A 42 20.76 -1.92 -1.81
C GLU A 42 19.79 -0.81 -2.29
N ILE A 43 18.48 -1.02 -2.20
CA ILE A 43 17.51 0.00 -2.62
C ILE A 43 17.49 1.10 -1.56
N THR A 44 18.00 2.28 -1.92
CA THR A 44 18.01 3.41 -0.99
C THR A 44 16.58 3.92 -0.73
N PRO A 45 16.27 4.39 0.50
CA PRO A 45 14.95 4.91 0.83
C PRO A 45 14.48 6.05 -0.11
N GLU A 46 15.40 6.85 -0.65
CA GLU A 46 15.11 7.93 -1.60
C GLU A 46 14.58 7.38 -2.93
N PHE A 47 15.16 6.27 -3.41
CA PHE A 47 14.69 5.62 -4.64
C PHE A 47 13.26 5.10 -4.47
N GLU A 48 12.96 4.46 -3.34
CA GLU A 48 11.62 3.93 -3.10
C GLU A 48 10.58 5.06 -2.95
N LEU A 49 10.94 6.20 -2.33
CA LEU A 49 10.06 7.39 -2.31
C LEU A 49 9.80 7.96 -3.71
N SER A 50 10.83 8.05 -4.56
CA SER A 50 10.70 8.47 -5.95
C SER A 50 9.82 7.52 -6.76
N ARG A 51 9.99 6.21 -6.54
CA ARG A 51 9.15 5.18 -7.15
C ARG A 51 7.70 5.29 -6.70
N ILE A 52 7.44 5.47 -5.39
CA ILE A 52 6.09 5.65 -4.86
C ILE A 52 5.43 6.90 -5.46
N ASN A 53 6.15 8.02 -5.55
CA ASN A 53 5.65 9.23 -6.22
C ASN A 53 5.24 8.96 -7.68
N ASN A 54 6.08 8.24 -8.43
CA ASN A 54 5.76 7.87 -9.81
C ASN A 54 4.52 6.95 -9.89
N GLU A 55 4.35 6.01 -8.96
CA GLU A 55 3.12 5.19 -8.89
C GLU A 55 1.88 6.02 -8.56
N ILE A 56 1.99 7.03 -7.68
CA ILE A 56 0.89 7.97 -7.39
C ILE A 56 0.51 8.77 -8.65
N ASP A 57 1.48 9.18 -9.45
CA ASP A 57 1.23 9.90 -10.71
C ASP A 57 0.56 9.02 -11.76
N LYS A 58 0.86 7.72 -11.77
CA LYS A 58 0.19 6.73 -12.63
C LYS A 58 -1.28 6.48 -12.26
N LEU A 59 -1.77 6.98 -11.12
CA LEU A 59 -3.20 6.96 -10.80
C LEU A 59 -4.00 8.00 -11.62
N MET A 60 -3.35 9.05 -12.12
CA MET A 60 -4.03 10.14 -12.83
C MET A 60 -4.75 9.71 -14.13
N PRO A 61 -4.17 8.86 -15.00
CA PRO A 61 -4.88 8.30 -16.14
C PRO A 61 -6.18 7.59 -15.76
N GLU A 62 -6.19 6.77 -14.72
CA GLU A 62 -7.38 6.05 -14.26
C GLU A 62 -8.44 7.01 -13.71
N ILE A 63 -8.02 8.01 -12.92
CA ILE A 63 -8.90 9.07 -12.43
C ILE A 63 -9.52 9.84 -13.61
N ARG A 64 -8.74 10.17 -14.65
CA ARG A 64 -9.25 10.85 -15.84
C ARG A 64 -10.25 9.99 -16.62
N GLN A 65 -10.02 8.67 -16.70
CA GLN A 65 -10.97 7.74 -17.31
C GLN A 65 -12.30 7.73 -16.54
N HIS A 66 -12.24 7.66 -15.20
CA HIS A 66 -13.44 7.74 -14.36
C HIS A 66 -14.16 9.09 -14.50
N MET A 67 -13.41 10.19 -14.58
CA MET A 67 -13.97 11.52 -14.82
C MET A 67 -14.70 11.61 -16.17
N ALA A 68 -14.17 10.99 -17.23
CA ALA A 68 -14.83 10.94 -18.53
C ALA A 68 -16.17 10.18 -18.45
N VAL A 69 -16.21 9.05 -17.73
CA VAL A 69 -17.45 8.28 -17.51
C VAL A 69 -18.49 9.10 -16.74
N VAL A 70 -18.08 9.82 -15.69
CA VAL A 70 -18.98 10.71 -14.93
C VAL A 70 -19.51 11.84 -15.80
N ALA A 71 -18.66 12.41 -16.67
CA ALA A 71 -19.06 13.46 -17.59
C ALA A 71 -20.08 12.96 -18.62
N GLU A 72 -19.87 11.80 -19.21
CA GLU A 72 -20.81 11.14 -20.13
C GLU A 72 -22.16 10.89 -19.43
N GLN A 73 -22.15 10.26 -18.25
CA GLN A 73 -23.35 10.03 -17.45
C GLN A 73 -24.12 11.32 -17.13
N THR A 74 -23.39 12.42 -16.88
CA THR A 74 -24.01 13.73 -16.63
C THR A 74 -24.77 14.24 -17.86
N VAL A 75 -24.22 14.02 -19.07
CA VAL A 75 -24.90 14.38 -20.32
C VAL A 75 -26.09 13.46 -20.56
N ASP A 76 -25.93 12.15 -20.38
CA ASP A 76 -27.01 11.17 -20.55
C ASP A 76 -28.22 11.47 -19.65
N VAL A 77 -27.97 11.84 -18.39
CA VAL A 77 -29.03 12.25 -17.45
C VAL A 77 -29.76 13.50 -17.97
N LYS A 78 -29.03 14.51 -18.46
CA LYS A 78 -29.63 15.74 -19.01
C LYS A 78 -30.46 15.47 -20.27
N ASP A 79 -29.96 14.62 -21.16
CA ASP A 79 -30.67 14.25 -22.38
C ASP A 79 -31.93 13.45 -22.07
N LEU A 80 -31.88 12.55 -21.08
CA LEU A 80 -33.05 11.82 -20.60
C LEU A 80 -34.09 12.74 -19.94
N GLU A 81 -33.65 13.71 -19.13
CA GLU A 81 -34.53 14.73 -18.54
C GLU A 81 -35.25 15.54 -19.62
N LYS A 82 -34.52 16.00 -20.63
CA LYS A 82 -35.08 16.72 -21.77
C LYS A 82 -36.08 15.85 -22.53
N GLY A 83 -35.73 14.60 -22.82
CA GLY A 83 -36.61 13.65 -23.50
C GLY A 83 -37.91 13.38 -22.71
N ILE A 84 -37.82 13.26 -21.39
CA ILE A 84 -38.99 13.12 -20.49
C ILE A 84 -39.86 14.37 -20.54
N ALA A 85 -39.27 15.56 -20.50
CA ALA A 85 -40.01 16.82 -20.58
C ALA A 85 -40.76 16.96 -21.92
N GLU A 86 -40.10 16.64 -23.04
CA GLU A 86 -40.72 16.65 -24.36
C GLU A 86 -41.86 15.62 -24.49
N ARG A 87 -41.67 14.40 -23.94
CA ARG A 87 -42.73 13.37 -23.92
C ARG A 87 -43.91 13.79 -23.06
N GLN A 88 -43.67 14.39 -21.90
CA GLN A 88 -44.72 14.92 -21.04
C GLN A 88 -45.54 15.99 -21.77
N ALA A 89 -44.89 16.97 -22.40
CA ALA A 89 -45.59 18.02 -23.15
C ALA A 89 -46.44 17.47 -24.31
N LYS A 90 -45.94 16.44 -25.01
CA LYS A 90 -46.71 15.73 -26.05
C LYS A 90 -47.93 15.00 -25.45
N LEU A 91 -47.78 14.34 -24.31
CA LEU A 91 -48.89 13.69 -23.62
C LEU A 91 -49.92 14.70 -23.14
N ASP A 92 -49.50 15.86 -22.61
CA ASP A 92 -50.42 16.91 -22.19
C ASP A 92 -51.25 17.43 -23.37
N THR A 93 -50.63 17.66 -24.53
CA THR A 93 -51.35 18.03 -25.75
C THR A 93 -52.33 16.94 -26.21
N GLN A 94 -51.93 15.66 -26.12
CA GLN A 94 -52.83 14.54 -26.44
C GLN A 94 -54.01 14.46 -25.47
N LYS A 95 -53.76 14.70 -24.18
CA LYS A 95 -54.79 14.72 -23.13
C LYS A 95 -55.81 15.82 -23.41
N ASP A 96 -55.36 17.02 -23.73
CA ASP A 96 -56.26 18.14 -24.04
C ASP A 96 -57.14 17.83 -25.26
N ALA A 97 -56.57 17.23 -26.31
CA ALA A 97 -57.33 16.79 -27.48
C ALA A 97 -58.35 15.68 -27.14
N ILE A 98 -57.98 14.71 -26.29
CA ILE A 98 -58.88 13.65 -25.82
C ILE A 98 -60.03 14.25 -25.01
N LEU A 99 -59.76 15.21 -24.12
CA LEU A 99 -60.78 15.88 -23.32
C LEU A 99 -61.73 16.72 -24.17
N ALA A 100 -61.22 17.40 -25.19
CA ALA A 100 -62.04 18.14 -26.16
C ALA A 100 -62.99 17.19 -26.93
N LEU A 101 -62.47 16.12 -27.52
CA LEU A 101 -63.28 15.12 -28.24
C LEU A 101 -64.32 14.45 -27.33
N ARG A 102 -63.95 14.18 -26.07
CA ARG A 102 -64.89 13.67 -25.07
C ARG A 102 -66.01 14.67 -24.81
N SER A 103 -65.68 15.94 -24.59
CA SER A 103 -66.68 17.00 -24.35
C SER A 103 -67.62 17.17 -25.53
N ASP A 104 -67.12 17.08 -26.76
CA ASP A 104 -67.95 17.16 -27.97
C ASP A 104 -68.95 15.98 -28.02
N LEU A 105 -68.49 14.77 -27.69
CA LEU A 105 -69.35 13.58 -27.59
C LEU A 105 -70.39 13.65 -26.46
N GLU A 106 -70.26 14.53 -25.47
CA GLU A 106 -71.30 14.74 -24.45
C GLU A 106 -72.50 15.53 -25.01
N THR A 107 -72.36 16.17 -26.18
CA THR A 107 -73.45 16.85 -26.89
C THR A 107 -74.29 15.84 -27.68
N ASP A 108 -75.61 16.06 -27.82
CA ASP A 108 -76.55 15.23 -28.60
C ASP A 108 -76.43 15.39 -30.14
N ALA A 109 -75.25 15.76 -30.65
CA ALA A 109 -75.00 15.87 -32.08
C ALA A 109 -74.69 14.50 -32.71
N ASP A 110 -75.23 14.27 -33.91
CA ASP A 110 -74.97 13.06 -34.72
C ASP A 110 -73.70 13.15 -35.57
N SER A 111 -73.24 14.37 -35.85
CA SER A 111 -72.04 14.64 -36.65
C SER A 111 -71.20 15.77 -36.05
N PHE A 112 -69.88 15.66 -36.21
CA PHE A 112 -68.89 16.59 -35.69
C PHE A 112 -67.94 17.01 -36.81
N THR A 113 -67.67 18.31 -36.94
CA THR A 113 -66.81 18.82 -38.02
C THR A 113 -65.46 19.28 -37.46
N TYR A 114 -64.39 18.64 -37.91
CA TYR A 114 -63.01 19.00 -37.57
C TYR A 114 -62.23 19.33 -38.84
N ARG A 115 -61.55 20.49 -38.88
CA ARG A 115 -60.73 20.94 -40.02
C ARG A 115 -61.41 20.76 -41.39
N ALA A 116 -62.68 21.18 -41.48
CA ALA A 116 -63.53 21.09 -42.67
C ALA A 116 -63.93 19.68 -43.13
N VAL A 117 -63.73 18.65 -42.31
CA VAL A 117 -64.21 17.29 -42.54
C VAL A 117 -65.22 16.92 -41.45
N SER A 118 -66.37 16.39 -41.85
CA SER A 118 -67.41 15.92 -40.93
C SER A 118 -67.27 14.43 -40.66
N TYR A 119 -67.41 14.06 -39.40
CA TYR A 119 -67.33 12.69 -38.90
C TYR A 119 -68.60 12.35 -38.15
N SER A 120 -69.04 11.10 -38.25
CA SER A 120 -70.14 10.59 -37.43
C SER A 120 -69.73 10.42 -35.98
N ARG A 121 -70.72 10.43 -35.07
CA ARG A 121 -70.52 10.13 -33.65
C ARG A 121 -69.78 8.80 -33.41
N GLY A 122 -70.08 7.77 -34.21
CA GLY A 122 -69.42 6.46 -34.13
C GLY A 122 -67.93 6.52 -34.47
N GLU A 123 -67.57 7.22 -35.55
CA GLU A 123 -66.17 7.41 -35.96
C GLU A 123 -65.37 8.18 -34.91
N VAL A 124 -65.94 9.25 -34.35
CA VAL A 124 -65.31 10.02 -33.27
C VAL A 124 -65.08 9.17 -32.02
N LYS A 125 -66.04 8.32 -31.64
CA LYS A 125 -65.90 7.39 -30.51
C LYS A 125 -64.78 6.36 -30.74
N THR A 126 -64.68 5.80 -31.95
CA THR A 126 -63.60 4.87 -32.30
C THR A 126 -62.24 5.55 -32.28
N ASP A 127 -62.12 6.76 -32.83
CA ASP A 127 -60.88 7.53 -32.78
C ASP A 127 -60.48 7.88 -31.34
N LEU A 128 -61.44 8.34 -30.52
CA LEU A 128 -61.22 8.63 -29.11
C LEU A 128 -60.70 7.42 -28.34
N SER A 129 -61.27 6.23 -28.56
CA SER A 129 -60.80 4.99 -27.93
C SER A 129 -59.35 4.71 -28.28
N ARG A 130 -59.00 4.77 -29.58
CA ARG A 130 -57.62 4.53 -30.04
C ARG A 130 -56.62 5.53 -29.46
N ARG A 131 -57.00 6.82 -29.41
CA ARG A 131 -56.16 7.87 -28.81
C ARG A 131 -55.96 7.66 -27.32
N PHE A 132 -57.03 7.29 -26.61
CA PHE A 132 -56.97 7.03 -25.18
C PHE A 132 -56.08 5.82 -24.85
N ASP A 133 -56.18 4.74 -25.63
CA ASP A 133 -55.30 3.57 -25.47
C ASP A 133 -53.83 3.91 -25.71
N ALA A 134 -53.54 4.70 -26.75
CA ALA A 134 -52.21 5.20 -27.04
C ALA A 134 -51.69 6.13 -25.93
N PHE A 135 -52.54 7.03 -25.42
CA PHE A 135 -52.21 7.93 -24.31
C PHE A 135 -51.86 7.15 -23.04
N ARG A 136 -52.66 6.13 -22.66
CA ARG A 136 -52.37 5.27 -21.50
C ARG A 136 -51.03 4.58 -21.62
N THR A 137 -50.74 4.01 -22.80
CA THR A 137 -49.46 3.33 -23.05
C THR A 137 -48.29 4.31 -22.97
N GLY A 138 -48.46 5.53 -23.49
CA GLY A 138 -47.49 6.61 -23.40
C GLY A 138 -47.27 7.09 -21.96
N GLU A 139 -48.32 7.21 -21.16
CA GLU A 139 -48.26 7.57 -19.74
C GLU A 139 -47.47 6.53 -18.93
N GLU A 140 -47.74 5.25 -19.17
CA GLU A 140 -46.97 4.17 -18.55
C GLU A 140 -45.49 4.19 -18.97
N ALA A 141 -45.20 4.47 -20.24
CA ALA A 141 -43.83 4.62 -20.73
C ALA A 141 -43.13 5.79 -20.05
N LEU A 142 -43.79 6.96 -19.92
CA LEU A 142 -43.24 8.12 -19.25
C LEU A 142 -42.97 7.84 -17.76
N LYS A 143 -43.84 7.09 -17.09
CA LYS A 143 -43.63 6.65 -15.71
C LYS A 143 -42.40 5.76 -15.59
N ARG A 144 -42.18 4.85 -16.54
CA ARG A 144 -40.98 3.99 -16.61
C ARG A 144 -39.72 4.84 -16.85
N ASP A 145 -39.75 5.78 -17.79
CA ASP A 145 -38.65 6.69 -18.09
C ASP A 145 -38.24 7.49 -16.85
N ARG A 146 -39.20 8.04 -16.09
CA ARG A 146 -38.93 8.74 -14.82
C ARG A 146 -38.23 7.87 -13.78
N LYS A 147 -38.61 6.58 -13.69
CA LYS A 147 -37.96 5.64 -12.78
C LYS A 147 -36.51 5.34 -13.23
N ILE A 148 -36.28 5.23 -14.53
CA ILE A 148 -34.94 5.07 -15.10
C ILE A 148 -34.09 6.30 -14.79
N LEU A 149 -34.63 7.51 -14.99
CA LEU A 149 -33.94 8.76 -14.68
C LEU A 149 -33.52 8.83 -13.21
N GLU A 150 -34.40 8.47 -12.30
CA GLU A 150 -34.08 8.43 -10.87
C GLU A 150 -32.93 7.47 -10.56
N SER A 151 -32.96 6.27 -11.14
CA SER A 151 -31.86 5.31 -11.01
C SER A 151 -30.55 5.84 -11.60
N GLN A 152 -30.59 6.51 -12.75
CA GLN A 152 -29.41 7.09 -13.40
C GLN A 152 -28.80 8.22 -12.57
N ARG A 153 -29.64 9.08 -11.96
CA ARG A 153 -29.18 10.13 -11.04
C ARG A 153 -28.48 9.55 -9.81
N GLN A 154 -29.02 8.47 -9.23
CA GLN A 154 -28.40 7.78 -8.10
C GLN A 154 -27.05 7.16 -8.48
N ILE A 155 -26.96 6.55 -9.67
CA ILE A 155 -25.70 6.00 -10.19
C ILE A 155 -24.67 7.12 -10.42
N LEU A 156 -25.09 8.24 -11.01
CA LEU A 156 -24.23 9.40 -11.22
C LEU A 156 -23.67 9.95 -9.89
N ASP A 157 -24.53 10.14 -8.89
CA ASP A 157 -24.12 10.60 -7.55
C ASP A 157 -23.12 9.62 -6.90
N ALA A 158 -23.37 8.31 -6.99
CA ALA A 158 -22.45 7.30 -6.47
C ALA A 158 -21.08 7.34 -7.19
N ASN A 159 -21.07 7.53 -8.52
CA ASN A 159 -19.84 7.62 -9.29
C ASN A 159 -19.08 8.92 -9.04
N GLN A 160 -19.76 10.04 -8.85
CA GLN A 160 -19.17 11.31 -8.42
C GLN A 160 -18.48 11.16 -7.07
N LYS A 161 -19.18 10.61 -6.06
CA LYS A 161 -18.60 10.32 -4.74
C LYS A 161 -17.38 9.41 -4.83
N LYS A 162 -17.41 8.41 -5.71
CA LYS A 162 -16.27 7.53 -5.93
C LYS A 162 -15.08 8.27 -6.57
N LEU A 163 -15.33 9.14 -7.54
CA LEU A 163 -14.29 9.99 -8.14
C LEU A 163 -13.66 10.93 -7.11
N ASP A 164 -14.47 11.59 -6.29
CA ASP A 164 -14.01 12.48 -5.23
C ASP A 164 -13.17 11.71 -4.19
N SER A 165 -13.61 10.50 -3.82
CA SER A 165 -12.85 9.61 -2.95
C SER A 165 -11.50 9.22 -3.56
N MET A 166 -11.44 8.93 -4.85
CA MET A 166 -10.18 8.60 -5.53
C MET A 166 -9.22 9.80 -5.55
N LEU A 167 -9.73 11.00 -5.83
CA LEU A 167 -8.95 12.25 -5.79
C LEU A 167 -8.41 12.52 -4.38
N GLY A 168 -9.26 12.42 -3.35
CA GLY A 168 -8.85 12.62 -1.97
C GLY A 168 -7.81 11.58 -1.51
N ARG A 169 -7.96 10.31 -1.88
CA ARG A 169 -6.96 9.27 -1.59
C ARG A 169 -5.63 9.54 -2.29
N LYS A 170 -5.63 10.05 -3.52
CA LYS A 170 -4.40 10.44 -4.22
C LYS A 170 -3.68 11.56 -3.47
N GLU A 171 -4.42 12.59 -3.06
CA GLU A 171 -3.88 13.71 -2.30
C GLU A 171 -3.32 13.25 -0.94
N GLU A 172 -4.04 12.37 -0.23
CA GLU A 172 -3.57 11.77 1.02
C GLU A 172 -2.26 11.00 0.83
N LEU A 173 -2.14 10.21 -0.24
CA LEU A 173 -0.91 9.49 -0.56
C LEU A 173 0.24 10.46 -0.85
N ALA A 174 -0.01 11.53 -1.61
CA ALA A 174 1.01 12.53 -1.91
C ALA A 174 1.52 13.23 -0.63
N VAL A 175 0.62 13.61 0.28
CA VAL A 175 1.00 14.19 1.58
C VAL A 175 1.83 13.21 2.42
N LYS A 176 1.47 11.91 2.43
CA LYS A 176 2.24 10.89 3.13
C LYS A 176 3.66 10.75 2.58
N VAL A 177 3.84 10.82 1.26
CA VAL A 177 5.18 10.77 0.66
C VAL A 177 6.00 11.99 1.10
N VAL A 178 5.43 13.19 1.06
CA VAL A 178 6.10 14.41 1.55
C VAL A 178 6.52 14.27 3.03
N GLN A 179 5.67 13.68 3.88
CA GLN A 179 6.00 13.41 5.27
C GLN A 179 7.17 12.42 5.42
N LEU A 180 7.19 11.35 4.61
CA LEU A 180 8.28 10.37 4.61
C LEU A 180 9.60 10.97 4.11
N GLU A 181 9.56 11.80 3.07
CA GLU A 181 10.72 12.55 2.58
C GLU A 181 11.29 13.48 3.66
N ALA A 182 10.43 14.19 4.40
CA ALA A 182 10.86 15.02 5.51
C ALA A 182 11.51 14.21 6.63
N ARG A 183 10.92 13.05 6.98
CA ARG A 183 11.48 12.15 8.00
C ARG A 183 12.84 11.60 7.58
N LEU A 184 13.00 11.21 6.32
CA LEU A 184 14.26 10.71 5.77
C LEU A 184 15.36 11.78 5.87
N LYS A 185 15.05 13.03 5.48
CA LYS A 185 15.99 14.15 5.61
C LYS A 185 16.42 14.41 7.06
N THR A 186 15.51 14.29 8.02
CA THR A 186 15.85 14.42 9.44
C THR A 186 16.81 13.31 9.89
N ILE A 187 16.54 12.05 9.50
CA ILE A 187 17.42 10.92 9.83
C ILE A 187 18.82 11.13 9.24
N GLN A 188 18.90 11.47 7.96
CA GLN A 188 20.18 11.77 7.28
C GLN A 188 20.96 12.91 7.96
N ALA A 189 20.25 13.97 8.41
CA ALA A 189 20.89 15.06 9.14
C ALA A 189 21.44 14.61 10.50
N THR A 190 20.71 13.75 11.22
CA THR A 190 21.19 13.14 12.48
C THR A 190 22.38 12.21 12.26
N GLU A 191 22.33 11.36 11.23
CA GLU A 191 23.43 10.47 10.86
C GLU A 191 24.69 11.27 10.49
N ALA A 192 24.55 12.36 9.74
CA ALA A 192 25.67 13.24 9.39
C ALA A 192 26.31 13.90 10.63
N VAL A 193 25.52 14.24 11.66
CA VAL A 193 26.04 14.76 12.93
C VAL A 193 26.79 13.66 13.70
N ASN A 194 26.21 12.46 13.81
CA ASN A 194 26.82 11.34 14.54
C ASN A 194 28.10 10.82 13.86
N ALA A 195 28.15 10.80 12.52
CA ALA A 195 29.32 10.40 11.75
C ALA A 195 30.53 11.33 11.96
N ILE A 196 30.30 12.55 12.46
CA ILE A 196 31.37 13.51 12.81
C ILE A 196 31.87 13.28 14.26
N GLU A 197 31.09 12.64 15.14
CA GLU A 197 31.44 12.46 16.56
C GLU A 197 32.23 11.17 16.89
N VAL A 198 32.39 10.22 15.95
CA VAL A 198 33.14 8.97 16.19
C VAL A 198 34.58 9.09 15.65
N ASP A 199 35.51 9.53 16.50
CA ASP A 199 36.97 9.49 16.27
C ASP A 199 37.58 8.26 16.97
N ASP A 200 37.41 7.08 16.36
CA ASP A 200 37.88 5.77 16.86
C ASP A 200 39.42 5.61 16.87
N THR A 201 40.17 6.61 16.37
CA THR A 201 41.64 6.56 16.35
C THR A 201 42.25 6.67 17.75
N LYS A 202 41.55 7.32 18.68
CA LYS A 202 42.04 7.47 20.07
C LYS A 202 41.79 6.24 20.91
N LEU A 203 40.66 5.55 20.71
CA LEU A 203 40.33 4.33 21.44
C LEU A 203 41.28 3.19 21.06
N SER A 204 41.49 2.99 19.75
CA SER A 204 42.45 2.01 19.24
C SER A 204 43.90 2.29 19.63
N HIS A 205 44.31 3.57 19.71
CA HIS A 205 45.64 3.93 20.21
C HIS A 205 45.81 3.62 21.70
N VAL A 206 44.78 3.85 22.52
CA VAL A 206 44.80 3.54 23.95
C VAL A 206 44.79 2.03 24.21
N GLU A 207 44.02 1.25 23.44
CA GLU A 207 44.04 -0.21 23.49
C GLU A 207 45.44 -0.77 23.16
N SER A 208 46.13 -0.22 22.16
CA SER A 208 47.50 -0.59 21.83
C SER A 208 48.48 -0.27 22.96
N MET A 209 48.40 0.92 23.57
CA MET A 209 49.29 1.31 24.67
C MET A 209 49.11 0.42 25.91
N ILE A 210 47.87 0.00 26.21
CA ILE A 210 47.60 -0.93 27.32
C ILE A 210 48.19 -2.32 27.04
N SER A 211 48.05 -2.80 25.80
CA SER A 211 48.64 -4.08 25.38
C SER A 211 50.16 -4.08 25.50
N ASP A 212 50.81 -2.99 25.08
CA ASP A 212 52.27 -2.86 25.14
C ASP A 212 52.79 -2.79 26.59
N LEU A 213 52.06 -2.10 27.48
CA LEU A 213 52.42 -2.00 28.89
C LEU A 213 52.28 -3.34 29.64
N ASN A 214 51.20 -4.09 29.38
CA ASN A 214 51.03 -5.42 29.96
C ASN A 214 52.18 -6.35 29.54
N HIS A 215 52.56 -6.32 28.27
CA HIS A 215 53.69 -7.11 27.78
C HIS A 215 55.01 -6.75 28.49
N GLU A 216 55.26 -5.47 28.75
CA GLU A 216 56.47 -5.02 29.45
C GLU A 216 56.49 -5.47 30.93
N LEU A 217 55.33 -5.50 31.59
CA LEU A 217 55.19 -5.99 32.96
C LEU A 217 55.42 -7.50 33.05
N ASP A 218 54.83 -8.28 32.13
CA ASP A 218 55.01 -9.73 32.06
C ASP A 218 56.50 -10.10 31.86
N VAL A 219 57.21 -9.34 31.02
CA VAL A 219 58.67 -9.52 30.82
C VAL A 219 59.44 -9.22 32.10
N ARG A 220 59.11 -8.15 32.83
CA ARG A 220 59.77 -7.83 34.10
C ARG A 220 59.49 -8.88 35.18
N GLU A 221 58.26 -9.37 35.27
CA GLU A 221 57.90 -10.44 36.21
C GLU A 221 58.68 -11.71 35.89
N SER A 222 58.75 -12.10 34.62
CA SER A 222 59.55 -13.24 34.16
C SER A 222 61.05 -13.06 34.43
N MET A 223 61.58 -11.84 34.28
CA MET A 223 62.99 -11.55 34.61
C MET A 223 63.25 -11.63 36.11
N LEU A 224 62.34 -11.14 36.96
CA LEU A 224 62.47 -11.25 38.42
C LEU A 224 62.34 -12.70 38.91
N GLU A 225 61.47 -13.49 38.30
CA GLU A 225 61.33 -14.92 38.57
C GLU A 225 62.57 -15.69 38.13
N THR A 226 63.16 -15.30 36.99
CA THR A 226 64.42 -15.87 36.49
C THR A 226 65.63 -15.44 37.33
N GLU A 227 65.70 -14.18 37.77
CA GLU A 227 66.76 -13.65 38.65
C GLU A 227 66.67 -14.25 40.06
N GLY A 228 65.45 -14.45 40.58
CA GLY A 228 65.20 -15.18 41.83
C GLY A 228 65.62 -16.64 41.76
N SER A 229 65.60 -17.26 40.58
CA SER A 229 66.08 -18.63 40.34
C SER A 229 67.61 -18.73 40.20
N VAL A 230 68.31 -17.63 39.87
CA VAL A 230 69.77 -17.59 39.65
C VAL A 230 70.56 -17.26 40.93
N LEU A 231 69.93 -16.67 41.95
CA LEU A 231 70.55 -16.37 43.25
C LEU A 231 70.09 -17.36 44.34
N GLY A 232 70.73 -18.53 44.40
CA GLY A 232 70.47 -19.52 45.43
C GLY A 232 70.86 -19.09 46.86
N HIS A 233 70.04 -19.42 47.86
CA HIS A 233 70.36 -20.42 48.90
C HIS A 233 69.18 -20.69 49.86
N ILE A 234 69.24 -21.90 50.44
CA ILE A 234 68.27 -22.67 51.25
C ILE A 234 68.08 -22.10 52.66
N PRO A 235 66.90 -22.29 53.29
CA PRO A 235 66.84 -22.63 54.72
C PRO A 235 66.18 -24.00 54.97
N VAL A 236 66.82 -24.71 55.90
CA VAL A 236 66.45 -26.00 56.48
C VAL A 236 65.70 -25.70 57.77
N GLU A 237 64.47 -26.21 57.91
CA GLU A 237 64.05 -27.01 59.07
C GLU A 237 62.63 -27.55 58.89
N GLU A 238 62.52 -28.82 59.26
CA GLU A 238 61.34 -29.67 59.21
C GLU A 238 60.37 -29.32 60.33
N SER A 239 59.06 -29.45 60.08
CA SER A 239 58.21 -30.49 60.70
C SER A 239 56.72 -30.12 60.68
N HIS A 240 55.91 -31.17 60.57
CA HIS A 240 54.45 -31.28 60.76
C HIS A 240 53.53 -31.19 59.51
N ILE A 241 53.29 -32.35 58.88
CA ILE A 241 52.13 -33.26 59.11
C ILE A 241 50.90 -32.49 59.68
N ASP A 242 49.70 -32.40 59.08
CA ASP A 242 48.90 -33.42 58.38
C ASP A 242 47.62 -32.80 57.76
N VAL A 243 47.06 -33.54 56.78
CA VAL A 243 45.62 -33.82 56.58
C VAL A 243 44.67 -32.76 55.96
N GLU A 244 44.35 -33.07 54.71
CA GLU A 244 43.05 -32.96 54.03
C GLU A 244 41.82 -33.05 54.96
N GLY A 245 40.98 -32.00 55.04
CA GLY A 245 39.76 -32.06 55.84
C GLY A 245 38.84 -30.84 55.83
N ASP A 246 37.80 -30.95 55.01
CA ASP A 246 36.41 -30.50 55.25
C ASP A 246 36.07 -29.01 55.44
N VAL A 247 35.45 -28.48 54.40
CA VAL A 247 35.13 -27.08 54.06
C VAL A 247 33.80 -26.61 54.71
N VAL A 248 33.31 -27.25 55.78
CA VAL A 248 31.91 -27.03 56.21
C VAL A 248 31.73 -26.57 57.67
N ASN A 249 32.74 -26.64 58.55
CA ASN A 249 32.59 -26.22 59.96
C ASN A 249 33.24 -24.89 60.36
N GLU A 250 34.06 -24.26 59.49
CA GLU A 250 34.61 -22.92 59.75
C GLU A 250 33.62 -21.78 59.39
N ILE A 251 32.55 -22.14 58.67
CA ILE A 251 31.47 -21.26 58.20
C ILE A 251 30.56 -20.79 59.35
N ASP A 252 30.43 -21.53 60.45
CA ASP A 252 29.36 -21.24 61.44
C ASP A 252 29.84 -20.76 62.82
N GLN A 253 31.14 -20.66 63.10
CA GLN A 253 31.62 -20.33 64.46
C GLN A 253 32.52 -19.11 64.63
N HIS A 254 33.14 -18.58 63.58
CA HIS A 254 34.07 -17.46 63.79
C HIS A 254 33.38 -16.09 63.85
N PHE A 255 32.27 -15.87 63.12
CA PHE A 255 31.76 -14.51 63.00
C PHE A 255 30.46 -14.20 63.70
N GLY A 256 29.69 -15.15 64.26
CA GLY A 256 28.70 -14.88 65.32
C GLY A 256 27.89 -13.56 65.22
N LEU A 257 27.56 -13.11 64.01
CA LEU A 257 27.08 -11.76 63.73
C LEU A 257 25.98 -11.91 62.67
N ASN A 258 24.77 -12.12 63.16
CA ASN A 258 23.57 -11.71 62.44
C ASN A 258 23.69 -10.21 62.16
N PRO A 259 23.41 -9.79 60.93
CA PRO A 259 22.37 -8.78 60.78
C PRO A 259 21.52 -9.08 59.51
N GLU A 260 20.28 -8.62 59.36
CA GLU A 260 19.88 -7.21 59.29
C GLU A 260 18.31 -7.09 59.20
N PRO A 261 17.67 -5.92 58.99
CA PRO A 261 16.85 -5.20 59.97
C PRO A 261 15.37 -5.00 59.56
N VAL A 262 14.52 -4.45 60.45
CA VAL A 262 13.41 -3.55 60.03
C VAL A 262 13.06 -2.53 61.12
N VAL A 263 12.80 -1.30 60.68
CA VAL A 263 12.55 -0.07 61.44
C VAL A 263 11.13 -0.01 62.04
N ALA A 264 11.03 0.82 63.09
CA ALA A 264 9.94 1.12 64.04
C ALA A 264 8.56 1.53 63.49
N GLU A 265 7.54 1.47 64.35
CA GLU A 265 6.70 2.63 64.67
C GLU A 265 5.94 2.44 66.00
N ASN A 266 5.78 3.57 66.70
CA ASN A 266 4.68 3.82 67.65
C ASN A 266 3.44 4.22 66.86
#